data_AF-A0A0N8JYP8-F1
#
_entry.id   AF-A0A0N8JYP8-F1
#
_cell.length_a   1.000
_cell.length_b   1.000
_cell.length_c   1.000
_cell.angle_alpha   90.00
_cell.angle_beta   90.00
_cell.angle_gamma   90.00
#
_symmetry.space_group_name_H-M   'P 1'
#
loop_
_entity.id
_entity.type
_entity.pdbx_description
1 polymer ?
#
loop_
_entity_poly.entity_id
_entity_poly.type
_entity_poly.pdbx_seq_one_letter_code
_entity_poly.pdbx_strand_id
1 'polypeptide(L)' 'MEQQHGASSCTRRGAPTCAAAVPHEPPMNVLVRSTTGTSFDLCVAREETVDGLKRRLAQRLRVPKERLVLLFRET' A
#
# COMPACT_ATOMS: atom_id res chain seq x y z
N MET A 1 -44.27 -19.49 34.32
CA MET A 1 -43.87 -19.34 32.90
C MET A 1 -42.84 -18.23 32.85
N GLU A 2 -41.63 -18.57 32.43
CA GLU A 2 -40.48 -17.69 32.31
C GLU A 2 -40.57 -16.84 31.04
N GLN A 3 -40.03 -15.61 31.06
CA GLN A 3 -39.47 -14.80 29.96
C GLN A 3 -39.03 -13.45 30.57
N GLN A 4 -37.85 -13.36 31.18
CA GLN A 4 -36.53 -13.03 30.59
C GLN A 4 -36.45 -11.69 29.85
N HIS A 5 -35.69 -10.75 30.46
CA HIS A 5 -34.68 -9.81 29.92
C HIS A 5 -35.02 -9.01 28.64
N GLY A 6 -34.86 -7.69 28.52
CA GLY A 6 -34.03 -6.74 29.23
C GLY A 6 -33.52 -5.70 28.20
N ALA A 7 -33.63 -4.41 28.57
CA ALA A 7 -32.88 -3.26 28.07
C ALA A 7 -33.07 -2.74 26.61
N SER A 8 -33.76 -1.60 26.55
CA SER A 8 -33.22 -0.29 26.11
C SER A 8 -32.94 -0.02 24.63
N SER A 9 -33.89 0.69 24.03
CA SER A 9 -33.79 1.52 22.83
C SER A 9 -32.65 2.55 22.89
N CYS A 10 -31.88 2.67 21.81
CA CYS A 10 -31.27 3.94 21.41
C CYS A 10 -31.32 4.11 19.88
N THR A 11 -31.64 5.33 19.48
CA THR A 11 -32.13 5.77 18.18
C THR A 11 -31.01 6.06 17.17
N ARG A 12 -31.35 5.85 15.89
CA ARG A 12 -30.60 6.22 14.69
C ARG A 12 -30.16 7.70 14.69
N ARG A 13 -28.89 7.99 14.34
CA ARG A 13 -28.52 9.03 13.36
C ARG A 13 -27.01 9.08 13.10
N GLY A 14 -26.65 9.17 11.82
CA GLY A 14 -25.33 9.68 11.40
C GLY A 14 -24.37 8.64 10.83
N ALA A 15 -24.73 8.02 9.70
CA ALA A 15 -23.72 7.43 8.83
C ALA A 15 -22.94 8.58 8.15
N PRO A 16 -21.61 8.70 8.30
CA PRO A 16 -20.86 9.52 7.38
C PRO A 16 -20.91 8.82 6.02
N THR A 17 -21.33 9.60 5.04
CA THR A 17 -21.53 9.20 3.66
C THR A 17 -20.33 8.44 3.14
N CYS A 18 -20.59 7.28 2.54
CA CYS A 18 -19.63 6.43 1.87
C CYS A 18 -18.64 7.27 1.06
N ALA A 19 -17.39 7.33 1.49
CA ALA A 19 -16.31 7.64 0.57
C ALA A 19 -16.37 6.52 -0.48
N ALA A 20 -16.77 6.87 -1.70
CA ALA A 20 -16.82 5.94 -2.80
C ALA A 20 -15.49 5.17 -2.82
N ALA A 21 -15.55 3.87 -2.53
CA ALA A 21 -14.39 3.01 -2.62
C ALA A 21 -14.03 2.96 -4.11
N VAL A 22 -13.12 3.85 -4.52
CA VAL A 22 -12.49 3.77 -5.82
C VAL A 22 -11.91 2.36 -5.89
N PRO A 23 -12.25 1.54 -6.90
CA PRO A 23 -11.66 0.22 -7.04
C PRO A 23 -10.17 0.42 -7.27
N HIS A 24 -9.41 0.38 -6.18
CA HIS A 24 -7.96 0.42 -6.21
C HIS A 24 -7.52 -0.96 -6.66
N GLU A 25 -6.81 -1.02 -7.78
CA GLU A 25 -6.29 -2.29 -8.26
C GLU A 25 -5.41 -2.94 -7.18
N PRO A 26 -5.44 -4.29 -7.06
CA PRO A 26 -4.64 -4.97 -6.07
C PRO A 26 -3.15 -4.63 -6.26
N PRO A 27 -2.41 -4.43 -5.16
CA PRO A 27 -0.99 -4.15 -5.23
C PRO A 27 -0.24 -5.32 -5.87
N MET A 28 0.90 -5.01 -6.49
CA MET A 28 1.76 -5.99 -7.14
C MET A 28 3.10 -6.10 -6.42
N ASN A 29 3.80 -7.22 -6.63
CA ASN A 29 5.14 -7.41 -6.14
C ASN A 29 6.16 -7.13 -7.25
N VAL A 30 7.19 -6.34 -6.93
CA VAL A 30 8.30 -6.01 -7.82
C VAL A 30 9.59 -6.43 -7.16
N LEU A 31 10.37 -7.25 -7.86
CA LEU A 31 11.72 -7.64 -7.46
C LEU A 31 12.74 -6.67 -8.08
N VAL A 32 13.45 -5.94 -7.23
CA VAL A 32 14.55 -5.06 -7.65
C VAL A 32 15.89 -5.73 -7.32
N ARG A 33 16.70 -5.98 -8.35
CA ARG A 33 18.07 -6.47 -8.20
C ARG A 33 19.07 -5.33 -8.34
N SER A 34 19.85 -5.09 -7.30
CA SER A 34 20.96 -4.13 -7.30
C SER A 34 22.17 -4.70 -8.02
N THR A 35 22.95 -3.83 -8.66
CA THR A 35 24.28 -4.15 -9.20
C THR A 35 25.31 -4.50 -8.12
N THR A 36 25.01 -4.17 -6.85
CA THR A 36 25.83 -4.52 -5.68
C THR A 36 25.43 -5.87 -5.06
N GLY A 37 24.58 -6.66 -5.73
CA GLY A 37 24.18 -8.00 -5.31
C GLY A 37 23.03 -8.06 -4.29
N THR A 38 22.53 -6.92 -3.80
CA THR A 38 21.34 -6.87 -2.94
C THR A 38 20.05 -6.99 -3.77
N SER A 39 19.02 -7.61 -3.20
CA SER A 39 17.69 -7.71 -3.83
C SER A 39 16.60 -7.20 -2.89
N PHE A 40 15.56 -6.58 -3.45
CA PHE A 40 14.44 -6.02 -2.71
C PHE A 40 13.13 -6.49 -3.31
N ASP A 41 12.34 -7.21 -2.53
CA ASP A 41 10.93 -7.49 -2.84
C ASP A 41 10.06 -6.36 -2.33
N LEU A 42 9.40 -5.66 -3.25
CA LEU A 42 8.58 -4.49 -2.95
C LEU A 42 7.13 -4.77 -3.31
N CYS A 43 6.25 -4.69 -2.33
CA CYS A 43 4.82 -4.53 -2.56
C CYS A 43 4.54 -3.06 -2.95
N VAL A 44 3.88 -2.85 -4.09
CA VAL A 44 3.66 -1.53 -4.69
C VAL A 44 2.21 -1.39 -5.16
N ALA A 45 1.62 -0.22 -4.98
CA ALA A 45 0.34 0.14 -5.59
C ALA A 45 0.49 0.25 -7.12
N ARG A 46 -0.59 0.13 -7.89
CA ARG A 46 -0.53 0.24 -9.36
C ARG A 46 -0.17 1.63 -9.86
N GLU A 47 -0.45 2.66 -9.07
CA GLU A 47 -0.17 4.07 -9.34
C GLU A 47 1.20 4.50 -8.79
N GLU A 48 1.95 3.57 -8.16
CA GLU A 48 3.30 3.84 -7.69
C GLU A 48 4.18 4.30 -8.86
N THR A 49 4.98 5.34 -8.61
CA THR A 49 5.81 5.94 -9.65
C THR A 49 7.25 5.45 -9.55
N VAL A 50 7.98 5.47 -10.66
CA VAL A 50 9.42 5.18 -10.68
C VAL A 50 10.19 6.11 -9.72
N ASP A 51 9.78 7.38 -9.61
CA ASP A 51 10.38 8.32 -8.65
C ASP A 51 10.15 7.89 -7.19
N GLY A 52 8.93 7.44 -6.87
CA GLY A 52 8.57 6.91 -5.57
C GLY A 52 9.39 5.66 -5.22
N LEU A 53 9.54 4.74 -6.17
CA LEU A 53 10.42 3.56 -6.01
C LEU A 53 11.87 3.96 -5.75
N LYS A 54 12.43 4.88 -6.54
CA LYS A 54 13.80 5.38 -6.32
C LYS A 54 13.96 6.00 -4.94
N ARG A 55 12.97 6.76 -4.46
CA ARG A 55 12.99 7.38 -3.13
C ARG A 55 13.03 6.34 -2.01
N ARG A 56 12.19 5.30 -2.11
CA ARG A 56 12.16 4.19 -1.15
C ARG A 56 13.49 3.43 -1.13
N LEU A 57 14.05 3.15 -2.31
CA LEU A 57 15.34 2.48 -2.43
C LEU A 57 16.50 3.34 -1.92
N ALA A 58 16.49 4.64 -2.20
CA ALA A 58 17.49 5.58 -1.69
C ALA A 58 17.58 5.57 -0.15
N GLN A 59 16.42 5.55 0.52
CA GLN A 59 16.35 5.44 1.98
C GLN A 59 16.92 4.11 2.49
N ARG A 60 16.63 2.99 1.82
CA ARG A 60 17.08 1.66 2.22
C ARG A 60 18.57 1.43 1.96
N LEU A 61 19.07 1.92 0.83
CA LEU A 61 20.47 1.80 0.41
C LEU A 61 21.38 2.87 1.03
N ARG A 62 20.80 3.93 1.61
CA ARG A 62 21.52 5.12 2.10
C ARG A 62 22.36 5.78 0.99
N VAL A 63 21.80 5.86 -0.21
CA VAL A 63 22.41 6.49 -1.39
C VAL A 63 21.47 7.58 -1.92
N PRO A 64 21.99 8.76 -2.34
CA PRO A 64 21.18 9.79 -2.97
C PRO A 64 20.35 9.26 -4.15
N LYS A 65 19.09 9.69 -4.24
CA LYS A 65 18.12 9.22 -5.25
C LYS A 65 18.63 9.48 -6.67
N GLU A 66 19.33 10.58 -6.86
CA GLU A 66 19.88 11.06 -8.13
C GLU A 66 20.96 10.11 -8.68
N ARG A 67 21.57 9.31 -7.81
CA ARG A 67 22.57 8.29 -8.17
C ARG A 67 21.95 6.94 -8.50
N LEU A 68 20.63 6.78 -8.33
CA LEU A 68 19.93 5.54 -8.62
C LEU A 68 19.33 5.55 -10.03
N VAL A 69 19.69 4.53 -10.81
CA VAL A 69 19.08 4.21 -12.10
C VAL A 69 18.31 2.90 -11.94
N LEU A 70 17.04 2.91 -12.36
CA LEU A 70 16.22 1.70 -12.40
C LEU A 70 16.05 1.31 -13.86
N LEU A 71 16.24 0.02 -14.13
CA LEU A 71 16.03 -0.58 -15.44
C LEU A 71 14.91 -1.60 -15.30
N PHE A 72 13.90 -1.47 -16.17
CA PHE A 72 12.85 -2.47 -16.26
C PHE A 72 13.39 -3.70 -17.00
N ARG A 73 13.13 -4.88 -16.46
CA ARG A 73 13.44 -6.16 -17.09
C ARG A 73 12.12 -6.89 -17.31
N GLU A 74 11.76 -7.09 -18.57
CA GLU A 74 10.72 -8.06 -18.92
C GLU A 74 11.24 -9.45 -18.59
N THR A 75 10.41 -10.23 -17.88
CA THR A 75 10.67 -11.60 -17.48
C THR A 75 9.50 -12.46 -17.87
#